data_AF-D8PEG4-F1
#
_entry.id   AF-D8PEG4-F1
#
_cell.length_a   1.000
_cell.length_b   1.000
_cell.length_c   1.000
_cell.angle_alpha   90.00
_cell.angle_beta   90.00
_cell.angle_gamma   90.00
#
_symmetry.space_group_name_H-M   'P 1'
#
loop_
_entity.id
_entity.type
_entity.pdbx_description
1 polymer ?
#
loop_
_entity_poly.entity_id
_entity_poly.type
_entity_poly.pdbx_seq_one_letter_code
_entity_poly.pdbx_strand_id
1 'polypeptide(L)' 'MTEPTMTISNLSLAELKNLVEGLVDDRLRVLLGDPDLGAPLGESVRDRLKQSLASTERITGDEVADKLGLRW' A
#
# COMPACT_ATOMS: atom_id res chain seq x y z
N MET A 1 -25.00 -22.21 -7.61
CA MET A 1 -24.35 -23.02 -6.55
C MET A 1 -24.36 -22.16 -5.30
N THR A 2 -25.21 -22.48 -4.34
CA THR A 2 -25.25 -21.78 -3.04
C THR A 2 -24.08 -22.29 -2.21
N GLU A 3 -23.22 -21.39 -1.75
CA GLU A 3 -22.15 -21.75 -0.82
C GLU A 3 -22.75 -22.35 0.46
N PRO A 4 -22.17 -23.41 1.01
CA PRO A 4 -22.66 -23.99 2.26
C PRO A 4 -22.52 -22.97 3.39
N THR A 5 -23.65 -22.59 3.99
CA THR A 5 -23.70 -21.72 5.17
C THR A 5 -23.07 -22.43 6.36
N MET A 6 -21.80 -22.14 6.67
CA MET A 6 -21.13 -22.68 7.84
C MET A 6 -21.59 -21.90 9.08
N THR A 7 -22.30 -22.58 10.00
CA THR A 7 -22.69 -21.97 11.28
C THR A 7 -21.47 -21.84 12.18
N ILE A 8 -21.17 -20.61 12.63
CA ILE A 8 -20.04 -20.27 13.50
C ILE A 8 -20.01 -21.12 14.78
N SER A 9 -21.18 -21.56 15.25
CA SER A 9 -21.38 -22.39 16.45
C SER A 9 -20.65 -23.73 16.42
N ASN A 10 -20.19 -24.20 15.26
CA ASN A 10 -19.52 -25.50 15.11
C ASN A 10 -17.99 -25.43 15.23
N LEU A 11 -17.42 -24.23 15.46
CA LEU A 11 -15.97 -24.07 15.59
C LEU A 11 -15.49 -24.50 16.98
N SER A 12 -14.37 -25.21 17.01
CA SER A 12 -13.57 -25.33 18.23
C SER A 12 -13.00 -23.98 18.65
N LEU A 13 -12.57 -23.87 19.91
CA LEU A 13 -11.96 -22.63 20.42
C LEU A 13 -10.71 -22.21 19.61
N ALA A 14 -9.92 -23.17 19.14
CA ALA A 14 -8.74 -22.90 18.33
C ALA A 14 -9.12 -22.34 16.94
N GLU A 15 -10.12 -22.94 16.29
CA GLU A 15 -10.61 -22.47 14.99
C GLU A 15 -11.27 -21.10 15.10
N LEU A 16 -12.01 -20.85 16.18
CA LEU A 16 -12.59 -19.54 16.45
C LEU A 16 -11.49 -18.48 16.65
N LYS A 17 -10.43 -18.80 17.40
CA LYS A 17 -9.31 -17.89 17.60
C LYS A 17 -8.62 -17.54 16.29
N ASN A 18 -8.33 -18.54 15.45
CA ASN A 18 -7.72 -18.33 14.14
C ASN A 18 -8.60 -17.48 13.22
N LEU A 19 -9.92 -17.69 13.24
CA LEU A 19 -10.87 -16.87 12.47
C LEU A 19 -10.82 -15.40 12.92
N VAL A 20 -10.83 -15.16 14.23
CA VAL A 20 -10.77 -13.80 14.78
C VAL A 20 -9.44 -13.14 14.45
N GLU A 21 -8.32 -13.84 14.60
CA GLU A 21 -6.99 -13.34 14.23
C GLU A 21 -6.95 -12.92 12.76
N GLY A 22 -7.41 -13.76 11.84
CA GLY A 22 -7.48 -13.43 10.41
C GLY A 22 -8.35 -12.19 10.13
N LEU A 23 -9.52 -12.09 10.77
CA LEU A 23 -10.43 -10.95 10.59
C LEU A 23 -9.79 -9.63 11.09
N VAL A 24 -9.06 -9.69 12.20
CA VAL A 24 -8.35 -8.52 12.75
C VAL A 24 -7.19 -8.13 11.84
N ASP A 25 -6.40 -9.09 11.36
CA ASP A 25 -5.28 -8.83 10.45
C ASP A 25 -5.75 -8.17 9.15
N ASP A 26 -6.85 -8.67 8.55
CA ASP A 26 -7.45 -8.06 7.37
C ASP A 26 -7.90 -6.63 7.65
N ARG A 27 -8.55 -6.40 8.81
CA ARG A 27 -9.00 -5.06 9.19
C ARG A 27 -7.83 -4.11 9.43
N LEU A 28 -6.77 -4.58 10.07
CA LEU A 28 -5.55 -3.82 10.31
C LEU A 28 -4.84 -3.50 9.00
N ARG A 29 -4.78 -4.42 8.04
CA ARG A 29 -4.20 -4.16 6.72
C ARG A 29 -4.93 -3.04 5.97
N VAL A 30 -6.25 -2.96 6.12
CA VAL A 30 -7.05 -1.86 5.56
C VAL A 30 -6.80 -0.54 6.30
N LEU A 31 -6.67 -0.57 7.63
CA LEU A 31 -6.51 0.64 8.44
C LEU A 31 -5.08 1.20 8.47
N LEU A 32 -4.08 0.33 8.42
CA LEU A 32 -2.65 0.64 8.44
C LEU A 32 -2.02 0.57 7.04
N GLY A 33 -2.81 0.29 6.02
CA GLY A 33 -2.39 0.41 4.63
C GLY A 33 -2.00 1.84 4.30
N ASP A 34 -1.34 2.04 3.15
CA ASP A 34 -0.95 3.37 2.69
C ASP A 34 -2.19 4.30 2.67
N PRO A 35 -2.23 5.34 3.52
CA PRO A 35 -3.38 6.23 3.61
C PRO A 35 -3.62 7.02 2.32
N ASP A 36 -2.59 7.13 1.48
CA ASP A 36 -2.64 7.82 0.19
C ASP A 36 -2.93 6.84 -0.97
N LEU A 37 -3.15 5.56 -0.70
CA LEU A 37 -3.40 4.55 -1.73
C LEU A 37 -4.66 4.87 -2.52
N GLY A 38 -4.48 5.14 -3.82
CA GLY A 38 -5.57 5.52 -4.73
C GLY A 38 -5.96 7.00 -4.65
N ALA A 39 -5.33 7.79 -3.78
CA ALA A 39 -5.52 9.22 -3.76
C ALA A 39 -4.94 9.86 -5.04
N PRO A 40 -5.63 10.84 -5.64
CA PRO A 40 -5.06 11.57 -6.76
C PRO A 40 -3.86 12.39 -6.29
N LEU A 41 -2.81 12.45 -7.10
CA LEU A 41 -1.67 13.35 -6.84
C LEU A 41 -2.16 14.79 -6.61
N GLY A 42 -1.49 15.56 -5.76
CA GLY A 42 -1.77 17.00 -5.66
C GLY A 42 -1.51 17.71 -6.99
N GLU A 43 -2.27 18.77 -7.28
CA GLU A 43 -2.12 19.54 -8.54
C GLU A 43 -0.70 20.09 -8.71
N SER A 44 -0.11 20.64 -7.64
CA SER A 44 1.27 21.12 -7.62
C SER A 44 2.31 20.03 -7.93
N VAL A 45 2.06 18.80 -7.47
CA VAL A 45 2.93 17.65 -7.75
C VAL A 45 2.77 17.20 -9.21
N ARG A 46 1.53 17.18 -9.72
CA ARG A 46 1.27 16.88 -11.14
C ARG A 46 1.95 17.87 -12.08
N ASP A 47 1.90 19.16 -11.78
CA ASP A 47 2.49 20.18 -12.65
C ASP A 47 4.01 20.13 -12.64
N ARG A 48 4.63 19.93 -11.46
CA ARG A 48 6.07 19.66 -11.36
C ARG A 48 6.48 18.41 -12.13
N LEU A 49 5.67 17.35 -12.06
CA LEU A 49 5.95 16.10 -12.77
C LEU A 49 5.85 16.29 -14.30
N LYS A 50 4.83 17.00 -14.79
CA LYS A 50 4.70 17.34 -16.22
C LYS A 50 5.91 18.14 -16.70
N GLN A 51 6.34 19.14 -15.93
CA GLN A 51 7.53 19.94 -16.26
C GLN A 51 8.80 19.08 -16.30
N SER A 52 8.96 18.19 -15.32
CA SER A 52 10.09 17.25 -15.28
C SER A 52 10.09 16.27 -16.45
N LEU A 53 8.92 15.76 -16.85
CA LEU A 53 8.78 14.82 -17.97
C LEU A 53 9.00 15.50 -19.33
N ALA A 54 8.63 16.78 -19.46
CA ALA A 54 8.89 17.57 -20.66
C ALA A 54 10.38 17.93 -20.82
N SER A 55 11.17 17.87 -19.75
CA SER A 55 12.61 18.06 -19.82
C SER A 55 13.29 16.85 -20.47
N THR A 56 14.28 17.11 -21.33
CA THR A 56 15.21 16.10 -21.89
C THR A 56 16.46 15.90 -21.04
N GLU A 57 16.64 16.71 -19.99
CA GLU A 57 17.76 16.57 -19.06
C GLU A 57 17.64 15.24 -18.31
N ARG A 58 18.67 14.41 -18.39
CA ARG A 58 18.76 13.13 -17.69
C ARG A 58 20.01 13.16 -16.83
N ILE A 59 19.86 12.68 -15.60
CA ILE A 59 20.95 12.46 -14.67
C ILE A 59 20.95 10.99 -14.27
N THR A 60 22.14 10.45 -14.05
CA THR A 60 22.32 9.07 -13.60
C THR A 60 21.91 8.92 -12.14
N GLY A 61 21.66 7.68 -11.72
CA GLY A 61 21.36 7.39 -10.32
C GLY A 61 22.49 7.84 -9.38
N ASP A 62 23.74 7.62 -9.78
CA ASP A 62 24.92 8.00 -8.99
C ASP A 62 25.02 9.53 -8.83
N GLU A 63 24.75 10.30 -9.89
CA GLU A 63 24.70 11.77 -9.82
C GLU A 63 23.59 12.28 -8.89
N VAL A 64 22.45 11.56 -8.81
CA VAL A 64 21.38 11.87 -7.86
C VAL A 64 21.83 11.57 -6.43
N ALA A 65 22.50 10.45 -6.22
CA ALA A 65 23.04 10.05 -4.91
C ALA A 65 23.98 11.10 -4.36
N ASP A 66 24.95 11.53 -5.18
CA ASP A 66 25.95 12.52 -4.81
C ASP A 66 25.32 13.88 -4.50
N LYS A 67 24.36 14.33 -5.30
CA LYS A 67 23.63 15.60 -5.05
C LYS A 67 22.82 15.59 -3.76
N LEU A 68 22.28 14.43 -3.37
CA LEU A 68 21.44 14.28 -2.18
C LEU A 68 22.21 13.80 -0.94
N GLY A 69 23.52 13.53 -1.07
CA GLY A 69 24.34 12.99 0.01
C GLY A 69 23.94 11.58 0.43
N LEU A 70 23.32 10.82 -0.48
CA LEU A 70 22.89 9.44 -0.23
C LEU A 70 24.05 8.48 -0.50
N ARG A 71 24.16 7.42 0.30
CA ARG A 71 25.14 6.33 0.10
C ARG A 71 24.37 5.02 0.01
N TRP A 72 24.56 4.28 -1.06
CA TRP A 72 24.00 2.94 -1.28
C TRP A 72 25.04 2.00 -1.89
#